data_AF-A0A352Y181-F1
#
_entry.id   AF-A0A352Y181-F1
#
_cell.length_a   1.000
_cell.length_b   1.000
_cell.length_c   1.000
_cell.angle_alpha   90.00
_cell.angle_beta   90.00
_cell.angle_gamma   90.00
#
_symmetry.space_group_name_H-M   'P 1'
#
loop_
_entity.id
_entity.type
_entity.pdbx_description
1 polymer ?
#
loop_
_entity_poly.entity_id
_entity_poly.type
_entity_poly.pdbx_seq_one_letter_code
_entity_poly.pdbx_strand_id
1 'polypeptide(L)'
;MSRVEAASESNMLDVILQLHYFNLFLVLTASLVAGIWGLILFFMKRTETIYRPWRNTLIFTAIVAVLQGLLGVTLVLLGQKPGTGQDLYYLHYVYGGIVALAIPVAITYATNGKKPRRDVLIFSLAALVLFAAGFRAWMTGPIHWP
;
A
#
# COMPACT_ATOMS: atom_id res chain seq x y z
N MET A 1 7.18 -5.43 36.01
CA MET A 1 7.82 -5.54 34.70
C MET A 1 9.32 -5.53 34.88
N SER A 2 10.00 -6.59 34.46
CA SER A 2 11.45 -6.71 34.61
C SER A 2 12.17 -5.90 33.52
N ARG A 3 13.42 -5.49 33.76
CA ARG A 3 14.24 -4.75 32.76
C ARG A 3 14.42 -5.52 31.44
N VAL A 4 14.34 -6.85 31.48
CA VAL A 4 14.48 -7.74 30.31
C VAL A 4 13.21 -7.70 29.44
N GLU A 5 12.03 -7.70 30.06
CA GLU A 5 10.74 -7.57 29.35
C GLU A 5 10.65 -6.23 28.63
N ALA A 6 11.02 -5.14 29.31
CA ALA A 6 11.02 -3.80 28.71
C ALA A 6 11.97 -3.68 27.51
N ALA A 7 13.15 -4.30 27.58
CA ALA A 7 14.12 -4.31 26.47
C ALA A 7 13.66 -5.20 25.29
N SER A 8 12.96 -6.30 25.57
CA SER A 8 12.39 -7.15 24.51
C SER A 8 11.23 -6.46 23.78
N GLU A 9 10.38 -5.74 24.51
CA GLU A 9 9.27 -4.98 23.93
C GLU A 9 9.76 -3.81 23.07
N SER A 10 10.79 -3.08 23.51
CA SER A 10 11.39 -2.01 22.70
C SER A 10 11.96 -2.56 21.39
N ASN A 11 12.67 -3.70 21.45
CA ASN A 11 13.24 -4.32 20.26
C ASN A 11 12.17 -4.78 19.25
N MET A 12 11.05 -5.33 19.73
CA MET A 12 9.96 -5.79 18.86
C MET A 12 9.25 -4.62 18.18
N LEU A 13 9.00 -3.54 18.93
CA LEU A 13 8.39 -2.33 18.39
C LEU A 13 9.26 -1.73 17.26
N ASP A 14 10.57 -1.66 17.46
CA ASP A 14 11.52 -1.15 16.48
C ASP A 14 11.51 -1.98 15.19
N VAL A 15 11.43 -3.31 15.30
CA VAL A 15 11.31 -4.20 14.13
C VAL A 15 10.03 -3.91 13.35
N ILE A 16 8.89 -3.78 14.02
CA ILE A 16 7.60 -3.52 13.35
C ILE A 16 7.62 -2.15 12.67
N LEU A 17 8.18 -1.13 13.32
CA LEU A 17 8.36 0.20 12.75
C LEU A 17 9.24 0.16 11.49
N GLN A 18 10.38 -0.53 11.55
CA GLN A 18 11.26 -0.69 10.40
C GLN A 18 10.59 -1.45 9.25
N LEU A 19 9.87 -2.54 9.54
CA LEU A 19 9.11 -3.28 8.54
C LEU A 19 8.04 -2.40 7.89
N HIS A 20 7.30 -1.62 8.68
CA HIS A 20 6.28 -0.69 8.17
C HIS A 20 6.92 0.38 7.27
N TYR A 21 8.11 0.86 7.61
CA TYR A 21 8.85 1.85 6.83
C TYR A 21 9.43 1.26 5.53
N PHE A 22 10.12 0.13 5.58
CA PHE A 22 10.73 -0.46 4.39
C PHE A 22 9.69 -1.03 3.42
N ASN A 23 8.60 -1.62 3.93
CA ASN A 23 7.53 -2.15 3.10
C ASN A 23 6.79 -1.04 2.33
N LEU A 24 6.74 0.19 2.85
CA LEU A 24 6.21 1.34 2.10
C LEU A 24 6.89 1.50 0.75
N PHE A 25 8.22 1.41 0.66
CA PHE A 25 8.92 1.57 -0.62
C PHE A 25 8.53 0.46 -1.61
N LEU A 26 8.32 -0.77 -1.12
CA LEU A 26 7.80 -1.85 -1.96
C LEU A 26 6.40 -1.53 -2.47
N VAL A 27 5.51 -1.02 -1.60
CA VAL A 27 4.16 -0.57 -1.99
C VAL A 27 4.23 0.51 -3.06
N LEU A 28 5.03 1.56 -2.86
CA LEU A 28 5.14 2.68 -3.79
C LEU A 28 5.69 2.22 -5.15
N THR A 29 6.81 1.48 -5.15
CA THR A 29 7.42 1.02 -6.40
C THR A 29 6.53 0.03 -7.14
N ALA A 30 5.98 -0.98 -6.44
CA ALA A 30 5.15 -2.00 -7.08
C ALA A 30 3.86 -1.40 -7.66
N SER A 31 3.21 -0.48 -6.92
CA SER A 31 1.98 0.17 -7.36
C SER A 31 2.19 1.12 -8.53
N LEU A 32 3.29 1.89 -8.53
CA LEU A 32 3.65 2.73 -9.66
C LEU A 32 3.94 1.90 -10.91
N VAL A 33 4.73 0.81 -10.77
CA VAL A 33 5.05 -0.10 -11.88
C VAL A 33 3.78 -0.77 -12.40
N ALA A 34 2.93 -1.33 -11.53
CA ALA A 34 1.68 -1.99 -11.92
C ALA A 34 0.72 -1.00 -12.63
N GLY A 35 0.61 0.22 -12.10
CA GLY A 35 -0.23 1.27 -12.64
C GLY A 35 0.23 1.74 -14.03
N ILE A 36 1.49 2.15 -14.16
CA ILE A 36 2.03 2.63 -15.43
C ILE A 36 2.07 1.51 -16.47
N TRP A 37 2.53 0.32 -16.11
CA TRP A 37 2.58 -0.80 -17.04
C TRP A 37 1.19 -1.20 -17.55
N GLY A 38 0.19 -1.22 -16.67
CA GLY A 38 -1.18 -1.51 -17.07
C GLY A 38 -1.78 -0.44 -17.99
N LEU A 39 -1.49 0.85 -17.76
CA LEU A 39 -1.84 1.92 -18.69
C LEU A 39 -1.14 1.76 -20.05
N ILE A 40 0.15 1.39 -20.07
CA ILE A 40 0.87 1.09 -21.31
C ILE A 40 0.16 -0.03 -22.08
N LEU A 41 -0.20 -1.14 -21.42
CA LEU A 41 -0.94 -2.24 -22.05
C LEU A 41 -2.31 -1.79 -22.59
N PHE A 42 -3.01 -0.93 -21.85
CA PHE A 42 -4.28 -0.35 -22.27
C PHE A 42 -4.13 0.50 -23.54
N PHE A 43 -3.17 1.43 -23.59
CA PHE A 43 -2.97 2.29 -24.75
C PHE A 43 -2.39 1.55 -25.96
N MET A 44 -1.52 0.56 -25.74
CA MET A 44 -1.01 -0.34 -26.79
C MET A 44 -2.05 -1.34 -27.30
N LYS A 45 -3.28 -1.35 -26.74
CA LYS A 45 -4.34 -2.30 -27.08
C LYS A 45 -3.94 -3.77 -26.90
N ARG A 46 -2.95 -4.06 -26.04
CA ARG A 46 -2.49 -5.43 -25.70
C ARG A 46 -3.36 -6.04 -24.59
N THR A 47 -4.67 -6.02 -24.81
CA THR A 47 -5.68 -6.39 -23.80
C THR A 47 -6.72 -7.37 -24.36
N GLU A 48 -6.36 -8.20 -25.33
CA GLU A 48 -7.20 -9.31 -25.81
C GLU A 48 -7.40 -10.36 -24.71
N THR A 49 -6.34 -10.59 -23.92
CA THR A 49 -6.36 -11.39 -22.70
C THR A 49 -5.62 -10.63 -21.59
N ILE A 50 -5.78 -11.08 -20.34
CA ILE A 50 -5.02 -10.49 -19.23
C ILE A 50 -3.56 -10.93 -19.34
N TYR A 51 -2.65 -9.96 -19.52
CA TYR A 51 -1.22 -10.20 -19.60
C TYR A 51 -0.68 -10.73 -18.26
N ARG A 52 -0.21 -11.98 -18.25
CA ARG A 52 0.16 -12.70 -17.02
C ARG A 52 1.25 -12.01 -16.19
N PRO A 53 2.36 -11.51 -16.78
CA PRO A 53 3.40 -10.83 -16.00
C PRO A 53 2.87 -9.60 -15.26
N TRP A 54 2.09 -8.74 -15.95
CA TRP A 54 1.45 -7.58 -15.32
C TRP A 54 0.50 -7.98 -14.20
N ARG A 55 -0.31 -9.04 -14.41
CA ARG A 55 -1.21 -9.56 -13.36
C ARG A 55 -0.43 -10.00 -12.12
N ASN A 56 0.71 -10.67 -12.29
CA ASN A 56 1.54 -11.09 -11.17
C ASN A 56 2.10 -9.87 -10.41
N THR A 57 2.51 -8.81 -11.10
CA THR A 57 2.92 -7.55 -10.47
C THR A 57 1.78 -6.90 -9.68
N LEU A 58 0.56 -6.94 -10.21
CA LEU A 58 -0.62 -6.43 -9.51
C LEU A 58 -0.94 -7.26 -8.25
N ILE A 59 -0.87 -8.59 -8.32
CA ILE A 59 -1.05 -9.47 -7.17
C ILE A 59 0.03 -9.20 -6.11
N PHE A 60 1.29 -9.08 -6.53
CA PHE A 60 2.38 -8.71 -5.63
C PHE A 60 2.12 -7.36 -4.95
N THR A 61 1.69 -6.35 -5.72
CA THR A 61 1.29 -5.02 -5.20
C THR A 61 0.20 -5.14 -4.14
N ALA A 62 -0.82 -5.98 -4.38
CA ALA A 62 -1.89 -6.22 -3.42
C ALA A 62 -1.37 -6.86 -2.12
N ILE A 63 -0.49 -7.85 -2.21
CA ILE A 63 0.10 -8.52 -1.05
C ILE A 63 0.90 -7.54 -0.19
N VAL A 64 1.79 -6.75 -0.80
CA VAL A 64 2.61 -5.78 -0.03
C VAL A 64 1.75 -4.65 0.55
N ALA A 65 0.67 -4.23 -0.13
CA ALA A 65 -0.26 -3.23 0.39
C ALA A 65 -1.07 -3.76 1.58
N VAL A 66 -1.53 -5.02 1.53
CA VAL A 66 -2.18 -5.68 2.67
C VAL A 66 -1.22 -5.78 3.84
N LEU A 67 0.04 -6.18 3.59
CA LEU A 67 1.07 -6.22 4.62
C LEU A 67 1.31 -4.84 5.25
N GLN A 68 1.31 -3.76 4.45
CA GLN A 68 1.43 -2.39 4.95
C GLN A 68 0.30 -2.02 5.91
N GLY A 69 -0.94 -2.36 5.53
CA GLY A 69 -2.11 -2.14 6.36
C GLY A 69 -2.05 -2.92 7.67
N LEU A 70 -1.65 -4.19 7.63
CA LEU A 70 -1.48 -5.03 8.82
C LEU A 70 -0.42 -4.47 9.77
N LEU A 71 0.74 -4.05 9.25
CA LEU A 71 1.79 -3.43 10.05
C LEU A 71 1.31 -2.11 10.70
N GLY A 72 0.58 -1.29 9.93
CA GLY A 72 0.00 -0.04 10.46
C GLY A 72 -1.05 -0.28 11.55
N VAL A 73 -1.95 -1.26 11.37
CA VAL A 73 -2.93 -1.65 12.39
C VAL A 73 -2.24 -2.17 13.64
N THR A 74 -1.22 -3.01 13.50
CA THR A 74 -0.44 -3.50 14.65
C THR A 74 0.20 -2.36 15.43
N LEU A 75 0.80 -1.36 14.75
CA LEU A 75 1.35 -0.19 15.41
C LEU A 75 0.30 0.59 16.20
N VAL A 76 -0.90 0.78 15.64
CA VAL A 76 -2.03 1.43 16.35
C VAL A 76 -2.46 0.64 17.57
N LEU A 77 -2.54 -0.69 17.47
CA LEU A 77 -2.88 -1.58 18.60
C LEU A 77 -1.80 -1.54 19.70
N LEU A 78 -0.55 -1.29 19.35
CA LEU A 78 0.58 -1.08 20.27
C LEU A 78 0.68 0.37 20.78
N GLY A 79 -0.36 1.19 20.58
CA GLY A 79 -0.44 2.55 21.09
C GLY A 79 0.38 3.59 20.31
N GLN A 80 0.99 3.21 19.18
CA GLN A 80 1.75 4.13 18.35
C GLN A 80 0.83 5.04 17.54
N LYS A 81 1.32 6.25 17.27
CA LYS A 81 0.62 7.26 16.48
C LYS A 81 1.53 7.76 15.35
N PRO A 82 0.98 8.06 14.17
CA PRO A 82 1.70 8.76 13.10
C PRO A 82 2.29 10.07 13.63
N GLY A 83 3.53 10.37 13.24
CA GLY A 83 4.33 11.43 13.85
C GLY A 83 3.76 12.85 13.70
N THR A 84 3.76 13.55 14.83
CA THR A 84 3.85 15.00 15.15
C THR A 84 3.79 16.09 14.07
N GLY A 85 3.09 15.92 12.95
CA GLY A 85 2.63 17.05 12.16
C GLY A 85 1.58 17.80 12.97
N GLN A 86 1.88 19.01 13.45
CA GLN A 86 0.92 19.86 14.15
C GLN A 86 -0.40 19.86 13.33
N ASP A 87 -1.46 19.33 13.93
CA ASP A 87 -2.84 19.32 13.44
C ASP A 87 -3.25 18.42 12.25
N LEU A 88 -2.41 17.48 11.75
CA LEU A 88 -2.80 16.64 10.58
C LEU A 88 -2.54 15.13 10.68
N TYR A 89 -2.20 14.58 11.85
CA TYR A 89 -1.91 13.14 12.03
C TYR A 89 -3.04 12.21 11.54
N TYR A 90 -4.30 12.68 11.57
CA TYR A 90 -5.45 11.90 11.10
C TYR A 90 -5.42 11.63 9.60
N LEU A 91 -4.73 12.46 8.81
CA LEU A 91 -4.58 12.25 7.37
C LEU A 91 -3.85 10.93 7.06
N HIS A 92 -2.92 10.51 7.91
CA HIS A 92 -2.26 9.22 7.75
C HIS A 92 -3.27 8.06 7.77
N TYR A 93 -4.25 8.10 8.68
CA TYR A 93 -5.30 7.07 8.73
C TYR A 93 -6.22 7.12 7.51
N VAL A 94 -6.56 8.31 7.02
CA VAL A 94 -7.37 8.47 5.79
C VAL A 94 -6.63 7.88 4.59
N TYR A 95 -5.36 8.25 4.39
CA TYR A 95 -4.55 7.73 3.29
C TYR A 95 -4.26 6.23 3.45
N GLY A 96 -4.03 5.76 4.66
CA GLY A 96 -3.89 4.32 4.97
C GLY A 96 -5.15 3.53 4.65
N GLY A 97 -6.33 4.09 4.93
CA GLY A 97 -7.61 3.51 4.54
C GLY A 97 -7.76 3.40 3.02
N ILE A 98 -7.34 4.41 2.27
CA ILE A 98 -7.34 4.37 0.80
C ILE A 98 -6.39 3.26 0.30
N VAL A 99 -5.18 3.14 0.86
CA VAL A 99 -4.22 2.07 0.51
C VAL A 99 -4.83 0.69 0.77
N ALA A 100 -5.50 0.50 1.91
CA ALA A 100 -6.14 -0.76 2.26
C ALA A 100 -7.33 -1.13 1.34
N LEU A 101 -8.08 -0.13 0.87
CA LEU A 101 -9.34 -0.34 0.16
C LEU A 101 -9.25 -0.18 -1.36
N ALA A 102 -8.22 0.44 -1.91
CA ALA A 102 -8.13 0.74 -3.36
C ALA A 102 -8.31 -0.53 -4.23
N ILE A 103 -7.62 -1.62 -3.90
CA ILE A 103 -7.72 -2.88 -4.65
C ILE A 103 -9.04 -3.63 -4.36
N PRO A 104 -9.48 -3.81 -3.09
CA PRO A 104 -10.80 -4.37 -2.80
C PRO A 104 -11.95 -3.66 -3.54
N VAL A 105 -11.92 -2.32 -3.58
CA VAL A 105 -12.90 -1.52 -4.33
C VAL A 105 -12.75 -1.78 -5.82
N ALA A 106 -11.54 -1.85 -6.37
CA ALA A 106 -11.33 -2.16 -7.79
C ALA A 106 -11.92 -3.53 -8.19
N ILE A 107 -11.86 -4.53 -7.31
CA ILE A 107 -12.43 -5.86 -7.53
C ILE A 107 -13.94 -5.79 -7.76
N THR A 108 -14.67 -4.92 -7.05
CA THR A 108 -16.14 -4.81 -7.20
C THR A 108 -16.57 -4.27 -8.57
N TYR A 109 -15.68 -3.55 -9.27
CA TYR A 109 -15.92 -3.04 -10.62
C TYR A 109 -15.34 -3.95 -11.73
N ALA A 110 -14.48 -4.91 -11.37
CA ALA A 110 -13.85 -5.82 -12.33
C ALA A 110 -14.86 -6.83 -12.90
N THR A 111 -14.63 -7.26 -14.15
CA THR A 111 -15.48 -8.27 -14.83
C THR A 111 -14.99 -9.70 -14.67
N ASN A 112 -13.95 -9.91 -13.88
CA ASN A 112 -13.27 -11.20 -13.77
C ASN A 112 -12.81 -11.72 -15.15
N GLY A 113 -12.28 -10.83 -15.99
CA GLY A 113 -11.72 -11.17 -17.30
C GLY A 113 -12.70 -11.19 -18.48
N LYS A 114 -14.01 -10.95 -18.27
CA LYS A 114 -14.98 -10.89 -19.40
C LYS A 114 -14.77 -9.66 -20.30
N LYS A 115 -14.18 -8.59 -19.76
CA LYS A 115 -13.78 -7.37 -20.48
C LYS A 115 -12.35 -6.99 -20.09
N PRO A 116 -11.31 -7.71 -20.60
CA PRO A 116 -9.94 -7.56 -20.12
C PRO A 116 -9.40 -6.13 -20.23
N ARG A 117 -9.73 -5.41 -21.30
CA ARG A 117 -9.37 -4.00 -21.47
C ARG A 117 -9.90 -3.11 -20.33
N ARG A 118 -11.14 -3.33 -19.90
CA ARG A 118 -11.77 -2.59 -18.81
C ARG A 118 -11.13 -2.93 -17.48
N ASP A 119 -10.90 -4.21 -17.23
CA ASP A 119 -10.29 -4.70 -16.00
C ASP A 119 -8.85 -4.17 -15.85
N VAL A 120 -8.07 -4.17 -16.93
CA VAL A 120 -6.72 -3.57 -16.96
C VAL A 120 -6.79 -2.10 -16.58
N LEU A 121 -7.71 -1.32 -17.16
CA LEU A 121 -7.85 0.09 -16.82
C LEU A 121 -8.22 0.29 -15.33
N ILE A 122 -9.22 -0.43 -14.83
CA ILE A 122 -9.69 -0.34 -13.43
C ILE A 122 -8.54 -0.63 -12.46
N PHE A 123 -7.81 -1.73 -12.65
CA PHE A 123 -6.73 -2.10 -11.75
C PHE A 123 -5.50 -1.18 -11.90
N SER A 124 -5.24 -0.64 -13.09
CA SER A 124 -4.16 0.34 -13.29
C SER A 124 -4.46 1.64 -12.52
N LEU A 125 -5.68 2.13 -12.62
CA LEU A 125 -6.11 3.31 -11.87
C LEU A 125 -6.08 3.07 -10.36
N ALA A 126 -6.53 1.89 -9.91
CA ALA A 126 -6.45 1.52 -8.50
C ALA A 126 -5.00 1.47 -7.98
N ALA A 127 -4.07 0.93 -8.77
CA ALA A 127 -2.65 0.92 -8.42
C ALA A 127 -2.06 2.34 -8.36
N LEU A 128 -2.45 3.25 -9.27
CA LEU A 128 -2.02 4.65 -9.21
C LEU A 128 -2.62 5.41 -8.02
N VAL A 129 -3.88 5.14 -7.67
CA VAL A 129 -4.50 5.68 -6.45
C VAL A 129 -3.77 5.18 -5.21
N LEU A 130 -3.41 3.90 -5.19
CA LEU A 130 -2.65 3.28 -4.11
C LEU A 130 -1.25 3.91 -3.97
N PHE A 131 -0.57 4.19 -5.09
CA PHE A 131 0.69 4.97 -5.10
C PHE A 131 0.49 6.37 -4.51
N ALA A 132 -0.49 7.13 -5.03
CA ALA A 132 -0.73 8.51 -4.61
C ALA A 132 -1.10 8.59 -3.12
N ALA A 133 -1.97 7.69 -2.64
CA ALA A 133 -2.35 7.61 -1.24
C ALA A 133 -1.18 7.17 -0.35
N GLY A 134 -0.42 6.13 -0.75
CA GLY A 134 0.76 5.69 -0.01
C GLY A 134 1.82 6.79 0.11
N PHE A 135 2.05 7.53 -0.98
CA PHE A 135 3.00 8.64 -1.01
C PHE A 135 2.54 9.79 -0.11
N ARG A 136 1.24 10.09 -0.09
CA ARG A 136 0.67 11.07 0.85
C ARG A 136 0.73 10.60 2.31
N ALA A 137 0.41 9.33 2.59
CA ALA A 137 0.53 8.74 3.93
C ALA A 137 1.97 8.85 4.45
N TRP A 138 2.96 8.64 3.58
CA TRP A 138 4.37 8.79 3.89
C TRP A 138 4.75 10.22 4.28
N MET A 139 4.27 11.23 3.54
CA MET A 139 4.50 12.64 3.89
C MET A 139 3.86 13.07 5.22
N THR A 140 2.89 12.30 5.71
CA THR A 140 2.25 12.52 7.02
C THR A 140 2.89 11.70 8.14
N GLY A 141 4.01 11.01 7.86
CA GLY A 141 4.82 10.31 8.85
C GLY A 141 5.78 11.26 9.62
N PRO A 142 6.48 10.77 10.66
CA PRO A 142 7.37 11.58 11.49
C PRO A 142 8.52 12.24 10.70
N ILE A 143 8.91 13.45 11.10
CA ILE A 143 10.09 14.18 10.56
C ILE A 143 11.40 13.48 10.95
N HIS A 144 11.41 12.74 12.06
CA HIS A 144 12.55 11.98 12.55
C HIS A 144 12.36 10.52 12.19
N TRP A 145 12.89 10.16 11.03
CA TRP A 145 13.23 8.77 10.73
C TRP A 145 14.42 8.35 11.62
N PRO A 146 14.60 7.04 11.92
CA PRO A 146 15.91 6.56 12.36
C PRO A 146 17.01 6.96 11.37
#